data_AF-A0A952VGZ4-F1
#
_entry.id   AF-A0A952VGZ4-F1
#
_cell.length_a   1.000
_cell.length_b   1.000
_cell.length_c   1.000
_cell.angle_alpha   90.00
_cell.angle_beta   90.00
_cell.angle_gamma   90.00
#
_symmetry.space_group_name_H-M   'P 1'
#
loop_
_entity.id
_entity.type
_entity.pdbx_description
1 polymer ?
#
loop_
_entity_poly.entity_id
_entity_poly.type
_entity_poly.pdbx_seq_one_letter_code
_entity_poly.pdbx_strand_id
1 'polypeptide(L)'
;MNEFEWGEAELPDTGEVYGEVGFESLLSEAEELELAAELLEVSSEEEMDQFLGKLFKGIGRGLKKFGRFIGKKVLPALGKGLRSIAKVALPIVGKIAGSFIPIPGVGTAIGGAVGRAVSNALELEFSGVNGEEAELEMARRFVRMAATAAQQAAMATPSQDAEVVANEAIVHAARTHLPHFRLRKAERSDMPGVSQQGRWMRRGQRIVVLGV
;
A
#
# COMPACT_ATOMS: atom_id res chain seq x y z
N MET A 1 36.35 40.43 42.69
CA MET A 1 35.94 40.82 41.33
C MET A 1 36.34 39.69 40.40
N ASN A 2 35.34 39.12 39.73
CA ASN A 2 35.32 38.10 38.66
C ASN A 2 34.35 36.97 39.01
N GLU A 3 33.08 37.29 38.80
CA GLU A 3 31.98 36.36 38.65
C GLU A 3 32.17 35.63 37.31
N PHE A 4 32.18 34.30 37.36
CA PHE A 4 32.23 33.45 36.16
C PHE A 4 30.81 33.35 35.59
N GLU A 5 30.53 34.18 34.59
CA GLU A 5 29.37 34.03 33.69
C GLU A 5 29.58 32.75 32.85
N TRP A 6 28.70 31.76 33.03
CA TRP A 6 28.60 30.65 32.12
C TRP A 6 27.78 31.10 30.90
N GLY A 7 28.47 31.33 29.79
CA GLY A 7 27.86 31.64 28.51
C GLY A 7 26.86 30.56 28.10
N GLU A 8 25.67 31.02 27.73
CA GLU A 8 24.67 30.23 27.04
C GLU A 8 25.32 29.59 25.81
N ALA A 9 25.38 28.26 25.80
CA ALA A 9 25.76 27.54 24.61
C ALA A 9 24.66 27.77 23.57
N GLU A 10 24.93 28.64 22.59
CA GLU A 10 24.15 28.72 21.36
C GLU A 10 24.17 27.33 20.72
N LEU A 11 23.07 26.61 20.89
CA LEU A 11 22.77 25.44 20.08
C LEU A 11 22.73 25.94 18.63
N PRO A 12 23.45 25.31 17.69
CA PRO A 12 23.28 25.64 16.29
C PRO A 12 21.81 25.42 15.96
N ASP A 13 21.14 26.52 15.59
CA ASP A 13 19.85 26.54 14.94
C ASP A 13 19.93 25.61 13.74
N THR A 14 19.54 24.35 13.95
CA THR A 14 19.31 23.41 12.85
C THR A 14 17.96 23.80 12.24
N GLY A 15 17.95 24.99 11.63
CA GLY A 15 16.91 25.45 10.76
C GLY A 15 16.66 24.39 9.71
N GLU A 16 15.49 23.79 9.80
CA GLU A 16 14.66 23.45 8.65
C GLU A 16 15.39 22.76 7.48
N VAL A 17 15.48 21.43 7.56
CA VAL A 17 15.33 20.60 6.35
C VAL A 17 14.35 19.46 6.64
N TYR A 18 13.17 19.81 7.18
CA TYR A 18 11.96 19.13 6.70
C TYR A 18 11.56 19.88 5.43
N GLY A 19 12.30 19.60 4.35
CA GLY A 19 11.68 19.67 3.06
C GLY A 19 10.54 18.67 3.09
N GLU A 20 9.35 19.14 3.47
CA GLU A 20 8.17 18.77 2.71
C GLU A 20 8.58 18.95 1.25
N VAL A 21 9.03 17.86 0.64
CA VAL A 21 8.75 17.67 -0.76
C VAL A 21 7.23 17.62 -0.76
N GLY A 22 6.62 18.80 -0.83
CA GLY A 22 5.22 18.95 -1.19
C GLY A 22 5.16 18.31 -2.56
N PHE A 23 4.87 17.01 -2.58
CA PHE A 23 4.46 16.35 -3.79
C PHE A 23 3.19 17.11 -4.17
N GLU A 24 3.31 18.03 -5.13
CA GLU A 24 2.12 18.59 -5.76
C GLU A 24 1.22 17.41 -6.11
N SER A 25 -0.01 17.43 -5.60
CA SER A 25 -0.95 16.38 -5.91
C SER A 25 -1.04 16.30 -7.44
N LEU A 26 -0.80 15.10 -7.98
CA LEU A 26 -0.83 14.84 -9.42
C LEU A 26 -2.22 15.08 -10.01
N LEU A 27 -3.22 15.11 -9.13
CA LEU A 27 -4.62 15.29 -9.42
C LEU A 27 -5.09 16.52 -8.66
N SER A 28 -5.82 17.40 -9.33
CA SER A 28 -6.60 18.41 -8.64
C SER A 28 -7.72 17.75 -7.81
N GLU A 29 -8.23 18.46 -6.80
CA GLU A 29 -9.34 17.94 -5.99
C GLU A 29 -10.58 17.56 -6.82
N ALA A 30 -10.82 18.30 -7.91
CA ALA A 30 -11.91 18.02 -8.84
C ALA A 30 -11.68 16.73 -9.64
N GLU A 31 -10.46 16.52 -10.15
CA GLU A 31 -10.10 15.27 -10.85
C GLU A 31 -10.16 14.07 -9.91
N GLU A 32 -9.70 14.22 -8.66
CA GLU A 32 -9.81 13.16 -7.65
C GLU A 32 -11.27 12.79 -7.36
N LEU A 33 -12.15 13.78 -7.26
CA LEU A 33 -13.58 13.57 -7.03
C LEU A 33 -14.23 12.87 -8.22
N GLU A 34 -13.93 13.30 -9.45
CA GLU A 34 -14.45 12.68 -10.67
C GLU A 34 -14.01 11.22 -10.80
N LEU A 35 -12.71 10.95 -10.61
CA LEU A 35 -12.16 9.60 -10.65
C LEU A 35 -12.72 8.71 -9.53
N ALA A 36 -12.99 9.27 -8.34
CA ALA A 36 -13.62 8.53 -7.26
C ALA A 36 -15.06 8.16 -7.58
N ALA A 37 -15.83 9.08 -8.17
CA ALA A 37 -17.18 8.79 -8.64
C ALA A 37 -17.17 7.71 -9.74
N GLU A 38 -16.28 7.82 -10.73
CA GLU A 38 -16.10 6.78 -11.77
C GLU A 38 -15.73 5.43 -11.15
N LEU A 39 -14.85 5.41 -10.14
CA LEU A 39 -14.44 4.19 -9.46
C LEU A 39 -15.61 3.50 -8.73
N LEU A 40 -16.54 4.27 -8.15
CA LEU A 40 -17.74 3.73 -7.50
C LEU A 40 -18.73 3.12 -8.52
N GLU A 41 -18.70 3.57 -9.77
CA GLU A 41 -19.51 2.99 -10.85
C GLU A 41 -18.93 1.69 -11.43
N VAL A 42 -17.67 1.37 -11.13
CA VAL A 42 -17.02 0.15 -11.61
C VAL A 42 -17.67 -1.09 -11.00
N SER A 43 -18.24 -1.93 -11.87
CA SER A 43 -19.02 -3.11 -11.49
C SER A 43 -18.36 -4.45 -11.86
N SER A 44 -17.25 -4.41 -12.60
CA SER A 44 -16.55 -5.61 -13.09
C SER A 44 -15.02 -5.44 -13.07
N GLU A 45 -14.30 -6.57 -13.17
CA GLU A 45 -12.83 -6.53 -13.23
C GLU A 45 -12.32 -5.89 -14.52
N GLU A 46 -13.04 -6.07 -15.61
CA GLU A 46 -12.76 -5.47 -16.91
C GLU A 46 -12.94 -3.95 -16.87
N GLU A 47 -13.99 -3.46 -16.21
CA GLU A 47 -14.19 -2.02 -15.98
C GLU A 47 -13.12 -1.44 -15.05
N MET A 48 -12.69 -2.18 -14.02
CA MET A 48 -11.58 -1.78 -13.16
C MET A 48 -10.28 -1.61 -13.95
N ASP A 49 -10.01 -2.50 -14.92
CA ASP A 49 -8.85 -2.35 -15.82
C ASP A 49 -8.93 -1.11 -16.69
N GLN A 50 -10.11 -0.84 -17.23
CA GLN A 50 -10.34 0.34 -18.05
C GLN A 50 -10.16 1.61 -17.23
N PHE A 51 -10.72 1.65 -16.02
CA PHE A 51 -10.54 2.71 -15.05
C PHE A 51 -9.05 2.95 -14.73
N LEU A 52 -8.32 1.91 -14.32
CA LEU A 52 -6.88 2.03 -14.02
C LEU A 52 -6.07 2.48 -15.24
N GLY A 53 -6.42 2.00 -16.44
CA GLY A 53 -5.83 2.45 -17.69
C GLY A 53 -6.07 3.95 -17.96
N LYS A 54 -7.28 4.45 -17.72
CA LYS A 54 -7.62 5.88 -17.84
C LYS A 54 -6.85 6.71 -16.81
N LEU A 55 -6.85 6.28 -15.55
CA LEU A 55 -6.12 6.92 -14.45
C LEU A 55 -4.63 7.09 -14.79
N PHE A 56 -3.94 6.00 -15.16
CA PHE A 56 -2.52 6.06 -15.53
C PHE A 56 -2.25 6.90 -16.77
N LYS A 57 -3.18 6.91 -17.73
CA LYS A 57 -3.07 7.76 -18.91
C LYS A 57 -3.21 9.24 -18.54
N GLY A 58 -4.10 9.59 -17.62
CA GLY A 58 -4.22 10.94 -17.06
C GLY A 58 -2.91 11.40 -16.45
N ILE A 59 -2.39 10.61 -15.50
CA ILE A 59 -1.12 10.88 -14.80
C ILE A 59 0.07 10.95 -15.77
N GLY A 60 0.14 10.03 -16.74
CA GLY A 60 1.22 9.96 -17.73
C GLY A 60 1.29 11.14 -18.70
N ARG A 61 0.21 11.90 -18.88
CA ARG A 61 0.24 13.18 -19.62
C ARG A 61 1.05 14.23 -18.84
N GLY A 62 0.96 14.25 -17.52
CA GLY A 62 1.74 15.15 -16.66
C GLY A 62 3.22 14.78 -16.56
N LEU A 63 3.56 13.48 -16.61
CA LEU A 63 4.92 12.98 -16.33
C LEU A 63 5.85 12.82 -17.56
N LYS A 64 5.54 13.38 -18.74
CA LYS A 64 6.26 13.16 -20.01
C LYS A 64 6.46 11.66 -20.33
N LYS A 65 5.45 11.02 -20.94
CA LYS A 65 5.47 9.65 -21.53
C LYS A 65 6.45 8.66 -20.87
N PHE A 66 5.91 7.77 -20.04
CA PHE A 66 6.61 6.63 -19.47
C PHE A 66 7.48 5.88 -20.52
N GLY A 67 8.72 5.57 -20.15
CA GLY A 67 9.60 4.74 -20.97
C GLY A 67 8.97 3.38 -21.30
N ARG A 68 9.41 2.74 -22.39
CA ARG A 68 8.87 1.44 -22.87
C ARG A 68 8.83 0.37 -21.77
N PHE A 69 9.82 0.35 -20.89
CA PHE A 69 9.89 -0.58 -19.76
C PHE A 69 8.73 -0.37 -18.77
N ILE A 70 8.55 0.88 -18.31
CA ILE A 70 7.48 1.25 -17.38
C ILE A 70 6.11 0.88 -17.95
N GLY A 71 5.83 1.29 -19.20
CA GLY A 71 4.53 1.01 -19.83
C GLY A 71 4.24 -0.47 -20.05
N LYS A 72 5.25 -1.29 -20.37
CA LYS A 72 5.04 -2.71 -20.74
C LYS A 72 5.18 -3.70 -19.59
N LYS A 73 5.83 -3.31 -18.50
CA LYS A 73 6.18 -4.22 -17.39
C LYS A 73 5.66 -3.71 -16.06
N VAL A 74 5.97 -2.47 -15.72
CA VAL A 74 5.66 -1.89 -14.40
C VAL A 74 4.19 -1.52 -14.27
N LEU A 75 3.61 -0.79 -15.22
CA LEU A 75 2.18 -0.40 -15.15
C LEU A 75 1.24 -1.61 -15.10
N PRO A 76 1.44 -2.69 -15.90
CA PRO A 76 0.64 -3.90 -15.74
C PRO A 76 0.78 -4.57 -14.38
N ALA A 77 1.99 -4.62 -13.81
CA ALA A 77 2.22 -5.18 -12.47
C ALA A 77 1.54 -4.33 -11.38
N LEU A 78 1.66 -3.00 -11.49
CA LEU A 78 0.99 -2.04 -10.61
C LEU A 78 -0.54 -2.16 -10.71
N GLY A 79 -1.09 -2.24 -11.92
CA GLY A 79 -2.52 -2.41 -12.15
C GLY A 79 -3.08 -3.69 -11.52
N LYS A 80 -2.36 -4.82 -11.63
CA LYS A 80 -2.74 -6.07 -10.94
C LYS A 80 -2.78 -5.91 -9.42
N GLY A 81 -1.78 -5.24 -8.85
CA GLY A 81 -1.71 -4.96 -7.41
C GLY A 81 -2.86 -4.07 -6.94
N LEU A 82 -3.09 -2.94 -7.62
CA LEU A 82 -4.17 -2.00 -7.29
C LEU A 82 -5.55 -2.62 -7.45
N ARG A 83 -5.78 -3.43 -8.50
CA ARG A 83 -7.04 -4.17 -8.66
C ARG A 83 -7.28 -5.12 -7.50
N SER A 84 -6.24 -5.82 -7.03
CA SER A 84 -6.36 -6.74 -5.89
C SER A 84 -6.75 -6.01 -4.62
N ILE A 85 -6.21 -4.80 -4.40
CA ILE A 85 -6.57 -3.94 -3.27
C ILE A 85 -8.01 -3.43 -3.41
N ALA A 86 -8.39 -2.95 -4.59
CA ALA A 86 -9.72 -2.41 -4.86
C ALA A 86 -10.84 -3.42 -4.60
N LYS A 87 -10.64 -4.70 -4.97
CA LYS A 87 -11.61 -5.77 -4.70
C LYS A 87 -11.93 -5.96 -3.21
N VAL A 88 -10.99 -5.64 -2.34
CA VAL A 88 -11.14 -5.80 -0.89
C VAL A 88 -11.69 -4.52 -0.26
N ALA A 89 -11.20 -3.36 -0.69
CA ALA A 89 -11.62 -2.08 -0.14
C ALA A 89 -13.00 -1.62 -0.65
N LEU A 90 -13.33 -1.93 -1.90
CA LEU A 90 -14.58 -1.55 -2.55
C LEU A 90 -15.32 -2.86 -2.84
N PRO A 91 -16.04 -3.45 -1.86
CA PRO A 91 -16.98 -4.52 -2.15
C PRO A 91 -18.02 -3.94 -3.10
N ILE A 92 -17.75 -4.10 -4.39
CA ILE A 92 -18.45 -3.63 -5.58
C ILE A 92 -19.80 -3.00 -5.20
N VAL A 93 -19.85 -1.67 -5.19
CA VAL A 93 -21.07 -0.89 -5.00
C VAL A 93 -21.92 -1.10 -6.25
N GLY A 94 -22.58 -2.25 -6.28
CA GLY A 94 -23.30 -2.78 -7.42
C GLY A 94 -24.51 -3.54 -6.91
N LYS A 95 -25.49 -2.77 -6.42
CA LYS A 95 -26.87 -3.21 -6.14
C LYS A 95 -27.01 -4.26 -5.05
N ILE A 96 -26.84 -3.88 -3.79
CA ILE A 96 -27.74 -4.21 -2.67
C ILE A 96 -27.52 -3.11 -1.63
N ALA A 97 -28.45 -2.17 -1.55
CA ALA A 97 -28.58 -1.39 -0.34
C ALA A 97 -28.89 -2.36 0.79
N GLY A 98 -28.00 -2.45 1.77
CA GLY A 98 -28.23 -3.21 3.00
C GLY A 98 -27.75 -4.66 2.93
N SER A 99 -26.44 -4.85 3.04
CA SER A 99 -25.85 -5.68 4.08
C SER A 99 -24.33 -5.62 3.87
N PHE A 100 -23.64 -4.88 4.72
CA PHE A 100 -22.22 -5.12 4.94
C PHE A 100 -22.14 -6.53 5.52
N ILE A 101 -22.04 -7.54 4.65
CA ILE A 101 -21.75 -8.91 5.07
C ILE A 101 -20.22 -8.96 5.15
N PRO A 102 -19.61 -8.83 6.34
CA PRO A 102 -18.25 -9.28 6.48
C PRO A 102 -18.33 -10.79 6.25
N ILE A 103 -18.02 -11.29 5.05
CA ILE A 103 -18.02 -12.74 4.81
C ILE A 103 -16.82 -13.28 5.61
N PRO A 104 -17.02 -13.90 6.78
CA PRO A 104 -15.91 -14.41 7.56
C PRO A 104 -15.43 -15.66 6.82
N GLY A 105 -14.20 -15.63 6.30
CA GLY A 105 -13.59 -16.80 5.67
C GLY A 105 -13.56 -16.82 4.14
N VAL A 106 -13.84 -15.72 3.43
CA VAL A 106 -13.25 -15.56 2.09
C VAL A 106 -11.79 -15.22 2.30
N GLY A 107 -10.94 -16.20 2.05
CA GLY A 107 -9.52 -16.17 2.38
C GLY A 107 -8.83 -14.89 1.91
N THR A 108 -8.09 -14.31 2.84
CA THR A 108 -7.01 -13.34 2.69
C THR A 108 -5.86 -13.90 1.82
N ALA A 109 -6.18 -14.36 0.61
CA ALA A 109 -5.23 -14.93 -0.33
C ALA A 109 -5.43 -14.37 -1.75
N ILE A 110 -5.76 -13.09 -1.87
CA ILE A 110 -5.66 -12.37 -3.14
C ILE A 110 -4.67 -11.21 -2.92
N GLY A 111 -3.42 -11.43 -3.34
CA GLY A 111 -2.30 -10.50 -3.17
C GLY A 111 -1.25 -10.98 -2.17
N GLY A 112 0.02 -10.66 -2.45
CA GLY A 112 1.15 -10.91 -1.54
C GLY A 112 1.01 -10.14 -0.21
N ALA A 113 2.02 -10.21 0.66
CA ALA A 113 1.99 -9.57 1.97
C ALA A 113 1.65 -8.06 1.92
N VAL A 114 2.06 -7.36 0.85
CA VAL A 114 1.75 -5.95 0.60
C VAL A 114 0.25 -5.72 0.40
N GLY A 115 -0.38 -6.46 -0.50
CA GLY A 115 -1.81 -6.30 -0.81
C GLY A 115 -2.67 -6.45 0.44
N ARG A 116 -2.41 -7.50 1.24
CA ARG A 116 -3.11 -7.72 2.51
C ARG A 116 -2.93 -6.58 3.51
N ALA A 117 -1.71 -6.08 3.66
CA ALA A 117 -1.44 -5.00 4.60
C ALA A 117 -2.14 -3.70 4.19
N VAL A 118 -2.20 -3.39 2.89
CA VAL A 118 -2.87 -2.19 2.38
C VAL A 118 -4.39 -2.34 2.51
N SER A 119 -4.96 -3.48 2.13
CA SER A 119 -6.38 -3.76 2.29
C SER A 119 -6.82 -3.66 3.75
N ASN A 120 -6.09 -4.29 4.68
CA ASN A 120 -6.39 -4.19 6.11
C ASN A 120 -6.30 -2.75 6.62
N ALA A 121 -5.30 -1.98 6.15
CA ALA A 121 -5.18 -0.58 6.55
C ALA A 121 -6.38 0.24 6.06
N LEU A 122 -6.80 0.07 4.80
CA LEU A 122 -8.00 0.70 4.26
C LEU A 122 -9.26 0.30 5.05
N GLU A 123 -9.45 -0.99 5.32
CA GLU A 123 -10.58 -1.47 6.13
C GLU A 123 -10.59 -0.84 7.52
N LEU A 124 -9.43 -0.69 8.18
CA LEU A 124 -9.35 -0.06 9.50
C LEU A 124 -9.71 1.43 9.46
N GLU A 125 -9.25 2.18 8.46
CA GLU A 125 -9.56 3.62 8.31
C GLU A 125 -11.05 3.89 8.16
N PHE A 126 -11.76 3.01 7.44
CA PHE A 126 -13.19 3.18 7.14
C PHE A 126 -14.09 2.24 7.95
N SER A 127 -13.52 1.47 8.89
CA SER A 127 -14.30 0.60 9.77
C SER A 127 -15.26 1.43 10.64
N GLY A 128 -16.53 1.07 10.64
CA GLY A 128 -17.55 1.75 11.42
C GLY A 128 -18.12 3.03 10.80
N VAL A 129 -17.65 3.43 9.61
CA VAL A 129 -18.21 4.54 8.83
C VAL A 129 -19.10 3.94 7.75
N ASN A 130 -20.40 4.25 7.78
CA ASN A 130 -21.37 3.75 6.81
C ASN A 130 -21.98 4.94 6.05
N GLY A 131 -22.20 4.77 4.75
CA GLY A 131 -22.92 5.73 3.91
C GLY A 131 -22.14 6.15 2.67
N GLU A 132 -22.86 6.76 1.74
CA GLU A 132 -22.35 7.20 0.43
C GLU A 132 -21.12 8.11 0.55
N GLU A 133 -21.10 8.98 1.56
CA GLU A 133 -19.97 9.89 1.82
C GLU A 133 -18.70 9.15 2.23
N ALA A 134 -18.83 8.06 3.01
CA ALA A 134 -17.70 7.23 3.42
C ALA A 134 -17.13 6.44 2.24
N GLU A 135 -18.01 5.90 1.39
CA GLU A 135 -17.63 5.20 0.15
C GLU A 135 -16.89 6.12 -0.81
N LEU A 136 -17.39 7.35 -0.98
CA LEU A 136 -16.75 8.37 -1.81
C LEU A 136 -15.38 8.78 -1.26
N GLU A 137 -15.25 9.01 0.05
CA GLU A 137 -13.95 9.37 0.63
C GLU A 137 -12.94 8.20 0.55
N MET A 138 -13.41 6.96 0.72
CA MET A 138 -12.58 5.77 0.49
C MET A 138 -12.12 5.66 -0.96
N ALA A 139 -13.02 5.89 -1.91
CA ALA A 139 -12.68 5.93 -3.34
C ALA A 139 -11.67 7.04 -3.65
N ARG A 140 -11.86 8.26 -3.12
CA ARG A 140 -10.92 9.38 -3.27
C ARG A 140 -9.54 9.03 -2.69
N ARG A 141 -9.50 8.41 -1.52
CA ARG A 141 -8.24 7.98 -0.89
C ARG A 141 -7.52 6.92 -1.73
N PHE A 142 -8.27 5.96 -2.27
CA PHE A 142 -7.72 4.96 -3.18
C PHE A 142 -7.14 5.61 -4.46
N VAL A 143 -7.86 6.56 -5.06
CA VAL A 143 -7.40 7.29 -6.26
C VAL A 143 -6.09 8.04 -5.99
N ARG A 144 -6.01 8.79 -4.87
CA ARG A 144 -4.78 9.47 -4.43
C ARG A 144 -3.61 8.50 -4.28
N MET A 145 -3.85 7.38 -3.59
CA MET A 145 -2.85 6.33 -3.42
C MET A 145 -2.39 5.74 -4.75
N ALA A 146 -3.32 5.40 -5.64
CA ALA A 146 -3.01 4.86 -6.96
C ALA A 146 -2.20 5.85 -7.80
N ALA A 147 -2.51 7.15 -7.72
CA ALA A 147 -1.79 8.20 -8.41
C ALA A 147 -0.34 8.34 -7.91
N THR A 148 -0.15 8.41 -6.59
CA THR A 148 1.19 8.43 -5.98
C THR A 148 1.98 7.17 -6.30
N ALA A 149 1.35 5.99 -6.32
CA ALA A 149 2.03 4.75 -6.69
C ALA A 149 2.47 4.78 -8.17
N ALA A 150 1.63 5.29 -9.07
CA ALA A 150 2.00 5.42 -10.49
C ALA A 150 3.18 6.39 -10.70
N GLN A 151 3.19 7.52 -10.00
CA GLN A 151 4.32 8.46 -10.03
C GLN A 151 5.59 7.84 -9.47
N GLN A 152 5.52 7.16 -8.32
CA GLN A 152 6.67 6.49 -7.74
C GLN A 152 7.23 5.42 -8.68
N ALA A 153 6.35 4.62 -9.28
CA ALA A 153 6.71 3.61 -10.26
C ALA A 153 7.35 4.21 -11.53
N ALA A 154 6.94 5.41 -11.93
CA ALA A 154 7.47 6.10 -13.11
C ALA A 154 8.93 6.57 -12.94
N MET A 155 9.36 6.78 -11.69
CA MET A 155 10.72 7.17 -11.34
C MET A 155 11.67 5.96 -11.25
N ALA A 156 11.16 4.75 -11.42
CA ALA A 156 11.95 3.52 -11.27
C ALA A 156 12.97 3.33 -12.40
N THR A 157 14.10 2.72 -12.03
CA THR A 157 15.18 2.43 -12.99
C THR A 157 14.90 1.10 -13.71
N PRO A 158 15.17 0.98 -15.03
CA PRO A 158 14.87 -0.23 -15.80
C PRO A 158 15.61 -1.53 -15.41
N SER A 159 16.54 -1.47 -14.46
CA SER A 159 17.33 -2.62 -13.99
C SER A 159 16.63 -3.46 -12.92
N GLN A 160 15.54 -2.95 -12.32
CA GLN A 160 14.79 -3.63 -11.26
C GLN A 160 13.69 -4.53 -11.82
N ASP A 161 13.32 -5.56 -11.05
CA ASP A 161 12.15 -6.38 -11.37
C ASP A 161 10.85 -5.55 -11.29
N ALA A 162 9.94 -5.75 -12.24
CA ALA A 162 8.74 -4.93 -12.36
C ALA A 162 7.71 -5.14 -11.24
N GLU A 163 7.64 -6.35 -10.68
CA GLU A 163 6.78 -6.64 -9.53
C GLU A 163 7.35 -6.00 -8.27
N VAL A 164 8.68 -6.01 -8.11
CA VAL A 164 9.35 -5.31 -7.00
C VAL A 164 9.06 -3.81 -7.05
N VAL A 165 9.24 -3.17 -8.21
CA VAL A 165 8.94 -1.75 -8.40
C VAL A 165 7.47 -1.43 -8.08
N ALA A 166 6.54 -2.23 -8.59
CA ALA A 166 5.11 -2.04 -8.33
C ALA A 166 4.77 -2.17 -6.84
N ASN A 167 5.30 -3.18 -6.16
CA ASN A 167 5.08 -3.38 -4.73
C ASN A 167 5.68 -2.25 -3.89
N GLU A 168 6.90 -1.81 -4.18
CA GLU A 168 7.54 -0.68 -3.49
C GLU A 168 6.74 0.61 -3.68
N ALA A 169 6.25 0.87 -4.88
CA ALA A 169 5.43 2.03 -5.19
C ALA A 169 4.09 2.01 -4.43
N ILE A 170 3.42 0.85 -4.34
CA ILE A 170 2.20 0.68 -3.55
C ILE A 170 2.48 0.89 -2.06
N VAL A 171 3.56 0.31 -1.52
CA VAL A 171 3.94 0.48 -0.10
C VAL A 171 4.24 1.95 0.21
N HIS A 172 4.94 2.63 -0.69
CA HIS A 172 5.21 4.07 -0.56
C HIS A 172 3.90 4.86 -0.49
N ALA A 173 3.03 4.69 -1.49
CA ALA A 173 1.76 5.40 -1.55
C ALA A 173 0.85 5.09 -0.35
N ALA A 174 0.81 3.84 0.10
CA ALA A 174 0.04 3.44 1.27
C ALA A 174 0.54 4.15 2.54
N ARG A 175 1.86 4.28 2.75
CA ARG A 175 2.40 5.06 3.89
C ARG A 175 2.03 6.54 3.82
N THR A 176 1.96 7.10 2.62
CA THR A 176 1.58 8.50 2.41
C THR A 176 0.09 8.73 2.70
N HIS A 177 -0.77 7.81 2.26
CA HIS A 177 -2.21 8.05 2.21
C HIS A 177 -3.01 7.28 3.27
N LEU A 178 -2.39 6.38 4.03
CA LEU A 178 -3.05 5.57 5.05
C LEU A 178 -2.31 5.73 6.39
N PRO A 179 -2.80 6.58 7.30
CA PRO A 179 -2.16 6.85 8.60
C PRO A 179 -1.79 5.58 9.39
N HIS A 180 -2.67 4.59 9.39
CA HIS A 180 -2.50 3.34 10.14
C HIS A 180 -1.80 2.23 9.34
N PHE A 181 -1.35 2.48 8.10
CA PHE A 181 -0.69 1.46 7.31
C PHE A 181 0.64 1.04 7.92
N ARG A 182 0.76 -0.25 8.23
CA ARG A 182 2.00 -0.88 8.70
C ARG A 182 2.20 -2.16 7.92
N LEU A 183 3.26 -2.20 7.10
CA LEU A 183 3.68 -3.45 6.50
C LEU A 183 4.27 -4.31 7.62
N ARG A 184 3.53 -5.34 8.04
CA ARG A 184 4.08 -6.36 8.91
C ARG A 184 5.24 -6.99 8.15
N LYS A 185 6.48 -6.68 8.57
CA LYS A 185 7.64 -7.45 8.16
C LYS A 185 7.21 -8.89 8.39
N ALA A 186 7.28 -9.74 7.37
CA ALA A 186 7.28 -11.15 7.64
C ALA A 186 8.50 -11.33 8.55
N GLU A 187 8.28 -11.29 9.88
CA GLU A 187 8.98 -12.18 10.76
C GLU A 187 8.96 -13.48 9.99
N ARG A 188 10.15 -13.89 9.56
CA ARG A 188 10.37 -15.23 9.02
C ARG A 188 9.52 -16.08 9.92
N SER A 189 8.45 -16.63 9.38
CA SER A 189 7.48 -17.36 10.14
C SER A 189 8.30 -18.30 11.02
N ASP A 190 8.25 -18.05 12.32
CA ASP A 190 8.01 -19.11 13.27
C ASP A 190 6.98 -20.00 12.58
N MET A 191 7.48 -21.03 11.89
CA MET A 191 6.65 -22.04 11.30
C MET A 191 5.89 -22.65 12.47
N PRO A 192 4.56 -22.57 12.52
CA PRO A 192 3.79 -23.50 13.32
C PRO A 192 3.89 -24.85 12.58
N GLY A 193 4.98 -25.59 12.82
CA GLY A 193 5.31 -26.77 12.04
C GLY A 193 6.77 -27.21 12.05
N VAL A 194 7.73 -26.40 12.52
CA VAL A 194 8.97 -26.98 13.04
C VAL A 194 8.67 -27.37 14.47
N SER A 195 8.12 -28.58 14.63
CA SER A 195 8.25 -29.31 15.89
C SER A 195 9.66 -29.05 16.41
N GLN A 196 9.78 -28.72 17.69
CA GLN A 196 11.05 -28.83 18.39
C GLN A 196 11.53 -30.26 18.16
N GLN A 197 12.31 -30.46 17.09
CA GLN A 197 12.98 -31.72 16.87
C GLN A 197 14.07 -31.71 17.91
N GLY A 198 13.73 -32.29 19.06
CA GLY A 198 14.73 -32.63 20.04
C GLY A 198 15.86 -33.34 19.31
N ARG A 199 17.09 -32.87 19.49
CA ARG A 199 18.23 -33.43 18.76
C ARG A 199 18.49 -34.82 19.32
N TRP A 200 18.13 -35.86 18.56
CA TRP A 200 18.39 -37.24 18.93
C TRP A 200 19.86 -37.57 18.68
N MET A 201 20.61 -37.79 19.76
CA MET A 201 21.99 -38.24 19.66
C MET A 201 22.12 -39.65 20.23
N ARG A 202 22.71 -40.55 19.45
CA ARG A 202 23.01 -41.91 19.88
C ARG A 202 24.33 -41.90 20.64
N ARG A 203 24.29 -42.30 21.91
CA ARG A 203 25.48 -42.47 22.77
C ARG A 203 25.56 -43.93 23.19
N GLY A 204 26.32 -44.72 22.42
CA GLY A 204 26.36 -46.18 22.59
C GLY A 204 25.01 -46.83 22.29
N GLN A 205 24.43 -47.51 23.29
CA GLN A 205 23.14 -48.19 23.20
C GLN A 205 21.93 -47.34 23.65
N ARG A 206 22.14 -46.05 23.94
CA ARG A 206 21.05 -45.15 24.34
C ARG A 206 20.87 -44.02 23.33
N ILE A 207 19.63 -43.57 23.18
CA ILE A 207 19.29 -42.37 22.42
C ILE A 207 18.91 -41.28 23.42
N VAL A 208 19.57 -40.12 23.29
CA VAL A 208 19.34 -38.94 24.13
C VAL A 208 18.63 -37.89 23.30
N VAL A 209 17.53 -37.36 23.83
CA VAL A 209 16.77 -36.26 23.23
C VAL A 209 17.18 -34.97 23.90
N LEU A 210 17.67 -34.00 23.13
CA LEU A 210 18.04 -32.68 23.65
C LEU A 210 17.04 -31.64 23.17
N GLY A 211 16.45 -30.87 24.09
CA GLY A 211 15.43 -29.86 23.78
C GLY A 211 14.02 -30.34 24.08
N VAL A 212 13.78 -30.66 25.36
CA VAL A 212 12.44 -30.74 25.96
C VAL A 212 12.23 -29.50 26.82
#